data_AF-A0A447PU25-F1
#
_entry.id   AF-A0A447PU25-F1
#
_cell.length_a   1.000
_cell.length_b   1.000
_cell.length_c   1.000
_cell.angle_alpha   90.00
_cell.angle_beta   90.00
_cell.angle_gamma   90.00
#
_symmetry.space_group_name_H-M   'P 1'
#
loop_
_entity.id
_entity.type
_entity.pdbx_description
1 polymer ?
#
loop_
_entity_poly.entity_id
_entity_poly.type
_entity_poly.pdbx_seq_one_letter_code
_entity_poly.pdbx_strand_id
1 'polypeptide(L)'
;MKHLHRFFSSDASGGIILIIAAALAMLMANMGATSGWYHDFLETPVQLRVGALEINKNMLLWINDALMAVFFLLIGLEVKRELMQGSLASLRQAAFPVIAAIGGMIVPALLYLAFNYSDPVTREGWAIPAATDIAFALGVLALLGSRVPLALKIFLMALAIIDDLGAIVIIALFYTSDLSIVSLGVAAFAIAVLALLKPVRRQTDRGIYSGRGSAVDGGTEVRRSRDAGRRHCRFLYSAERKTRSLAGQASGACSAPVGRVPDPAALRFCECRRFSSGRHD
;
A
#
# COMPACT_ATOMS: atom_id res chain seq x y z
N MET A 1 -20.63 10.59 15.98
CA MET A 1 -20.56 9.99 14.62
C MET A 1 -19.45 10.54 13.72
N LYS A 2 -19.18 11.86 13.64
CA LYS A 2 -18.09 12.42 12.80
C LYS A 2 -16.67 11.89 13.13
N HIS A 3 -16.40 11.60 14.40
CA HIS A 3 -15.09 11.06 14.84
C HIS A 3 -14.87 9.60 14.38
N LEU A 4 -15.90 8.75 14.42
CA LEU A 4 -15.82 7.37 13.93
C LEU A 4 -15.57 7.33 12.42
N HIS A 5 -16.28 8.16 11.66
CA HIS A 5 -16.07 8.24 10.22
C HIS A 5 -14.65 8.70 9.85
N ARG A 6 -14.09 9.66 10.59
CA ARG A 6 -12.72 10.14 10.38
C ARG A 6 -11.66 9.10 10.78
N PHE A 7 -11.96 8.27 11.78
CA PHE A 7 -11.12 7.15 12.18
C PHE A 7 -11.09 6.07 11.08
N PHE A 8 -12.25 5.61 10.61
CA PHE A 8 -12.35 4.64 9.50
C PHE A 8 -11.83 5.15 8.14
N SER A 9 -11.74 6.46 7.94
CA SER A 9 -11.14 7.05 6.73
C SER A 9 -9.61 7.16 6.77
N SER A 10 -8.96 6.70 7.84
CA SER A 10 -7.50 6.75 7.98
C SER A 10 -6.87 5.38 7.74
N ASP A 11 -5.77 5.34 6.97
CA ASP A 11 -4.99 4.12 6.71
C ASP A 11 -4.51 3.43 8.01
N ALA A 12 -4.37 4.19 9.10
CA ALA A 12 -3.97 3.68 10.42
C ALA A 12 -5.07 2.84 11.12
N SER A 13 -6.35 3.05 10.77
CA SER A 13 -7.45 2.38 11.47
C SER A 13 -7.47 0.87 11.26
N GLY A 14 -7.07 0.40 10.08
CA GLY A 14 -6.96 -1.03 9.78
C GLY A 14 -5.94 -1.73 10.70
N GLY A 15 -4.75 -1.14 10.84
CA GLY A 15 -3.71 -1.68 11.72
C GLY A 15 -4.10 -1.70 13.20
N ILE A 16 -4.79 -0.65 13.67
CA ILE A 16 -5.26 -0.61 15.07
C ILE A 16 -6.31 -1.69 15.32
N ILE A 17 -7.27 -1.87 14.41
CA ILE A 17 -8.30 -2.91 14.52
C ILE A 17 -7.65 -4.31 14.51
N LEU A 18 -6.64 -4.53 13.67
CA LEU A 18 -5.90 -5.80 13.61
C LEU A 18 -5.21 -6.12 14.94
N ILE A 19 -4.53 -5.14 15.55
CA ILE A 19 -3.89 -5.32 16.86
C ILE A 19 -4.93 -5.62 17.95
N ILE A 20 -6.06 -4.91 17.95
CA ILE A 20 -7.15 -5.17 18.91
C ILE A 20 -7.70 -6.59 18.73
N ALA A 21 -7.90 -7.03 17.49
CA ALA A 21 -8.37 -8.38 17.19
C ALA A 21 -7.36 -9.44 17.67
N ALA A 22 -6.06 -9.25 17.43
CA ALA A 22 -5.01 -10.15 17.90
C ALA A 22 -4.92 -10.20 19.44
N ALA A 23 -5.00 -9.04 20.10
CA ALA A 23 -5.02 -8.98 21.56
C ALA A 23 -6.26 -9.68 22.14
N LEU A 24 -7.43 -9.48 21.53
CA LEU A 24 -8.67 -10.13 21.95
C LEU A 24 -8.62 -11.65 21.71
N ALA A 25 -8.05 -12.11 20.60
CA ALA A 25 -7.81 -13.52 20.33
C ALA A 25 -6.87 -14.14 21.39
N MET A 26 -5.77 -13.46 21.76
CA MET A 26 -4.89 -13.92 22.83
C MET A 26 -5.61 -14.00 24.18
N LEU A 27 -6.42 -12.99 24.53
CA LEU A 27 -7.22 -13.02 25.75
C LEU A 27 -8.20 -14.20 25.75
N MET A 28 -8.93 -14.39 24.66
CA MET A 28 -9.90 -15.48 24.54
C MET A 28 -9.23 -16.86 24.65
N ALA A 29 -8.06 -17.05 24.04
CA ALA A 29 -7.33 -18.30 24.05
C ALA A 29 -6.70 -18.63 25.43
N ASN A 30 -6.32 -17.62 26.22
CA ASN A 30 -5.60 -17.84 27.49
C ASN A 30 -6.50 -17.73 28.74
N MET A 31 -7.64 -17.05 28.66
CA MET A 31 -8.55 -16.93 29.81
C MET A 31 -9.33 -18.22 30.01
N GLY A 32 -9.18 -18.86 31.18
CA GLY A 32 -9.82 -20.15 31.48
C GLY A 32 -11.36 -20.18 31.37
N ALA A 33 -12.03 -19.02 31.46
CA ALA A 33 -13.48 -18.91 31.26
C ALA A 33 -13.91 -19.00 29.78
N THR A 34 -13.02 -18.66 28.84
CA THR A 34 -13.34 -18.58 27.39
C THR A 34 -12.52 -19.53 26.54
N SER A 35 -11.38 -20.00 27.03
CA SER A 35 -10.42 -20.81 26.25
C SER A 35 -11.03 -22.12 25.76
N GLY A 36 -11.77 -22.84 26.61
CA GLY A 36 -12.44 -24.08 26.21
C GLY A 36 -13.41 -23.87 25.04
N TRP A 37 -14.33 -22.90 25.17
CA TRP A 37 -15.28 -22.56 24.11
C TRP A 37 -14.60 -22.09 22.83
N TYR A 38 -13.53 -21.30 22.95
CA TYR A 38 -12.78 -20.78 21.80
C TYR A 38 -12.11 -21.91 21.00
N HIS A 39 -11.43 -22.83 21.68
CA HIS A 39 -10.78 -23.98 21.04
C HIS A 39 -11.80 -24.97 20.47
N ASP A 40 -12.85 -25.31 21.22
CA ASP A 40 -13.91 -26.21 20.76
C ASP A 40 -14.59 -25.67 19.49
N PHE A 41 -14.84 -24.35 19.44
CA PHE A 41 -15.40 -23.70 18.26
C PHE A 41 -14.47 -23.79 17.04
N LEU A 42 -13.18 -23.52 17.22
CA LEU A 42 -12.19 -23.56 16.13
C LEU A 42 -11.94 -24.98 15.60
N GLU A 43 -12.00 -25.97 16.48
CA GLU A 43 -11.77 -27.38 16.16
C GLU A 43 -13.04 -28.12 15.74
N THR A 44 -14.21 -27.46 15.81
CA THR A 44 -15.49 -28.07 15.44
C THR A 44 -15.41 -28.65 14.02
N PRO A 45 -15.67 -29.96 13.83
CA PRO A 45 -15.63 -30.57 12.51
C PRO A 45 -16.84 -30.12 11.68
N VAL A 46 -16.57 -29.47 10.55
CA VAL A 46 -17.61 -29.01 9.61
C VAL A 46 -17.53 -29.81 8.34
N GLN A 47 -18.59 -30.57 8.08
CA GLN A 47 -18.72 -31.42 6.90
C GLN A 47 -19.69 -30.81 5.90
N LEU A 48 -19.21 -30.57 4.69
CA LEU A 48 -20.06 -30.22 3.55
C LEU A 48 -20.17 -31.43 2.63
N ARG A 49 -21.40 -31.93 2.44
CA ARG A 49 -21.68 -33.04 1.54
C ARG A 49 -22.62 -32.59 0.43
N VAL A 50 -22.20 -32.75 -0.82
CA VAL A 50 -23.00 -32.47 -2.01
C VAL A 50 -22.95 -33.70 -2.93
N GLY A 51 -23.95 -34.57 -2.81
CA GLY A 51 -23.95 -35.86 -3.51
C GLY A 51 -22.79 -36.75 -3.05
N ALA A 52 -21.91 -37.13 -3.97
CA ALA A 52 -20.71 -37.93 -3.68
C ALA A 52 -19.49 -37.07 -3.23
N LEU A 53 -19.59 -35.74 -3.29
CA LEU A 53 -18.52 -34.86 -2.83
C LEU A 53 -18.63 -34.68 -1.32
N GLU A 54 -17.66 -35.20 -0.58
CA GLU A 54 -17.55 -35.03 0.87
C GLU A 54 -16.29 -34.22 1.21
N ILE A 55 -16.47 -33.05 1.80
CA ILE A 55 -15.37 -32.20 2.28
C ILE A 55 -15.52 -32.08 3.79
N ASN A 56 -14.58 -32.67 4.53
CA ASN A 56 -14.53 -32.61 5.99
C ASN A 56 -13.30 -31.80 6.41
N LYS A 57 -13.53 -30.66 7.06
CA LYS A 57 -12.47 -29.79 7.58
C LYS A 57 -12.94 -29.15 8.89
N ASN A 58 -12.00 -28.85 9.77
CA ASN A 58 -12.28 -28.11 11.00
C ASN A 58 -12.74 -26.67 10.67
N MET A 59 -13.48 -26.05 11.57
CA MET A 59 -13.98 -24.68 11.40
C MET A 59 -12.84 -23.69 11.09
N LEU A 60 -11.69 -23.83 11.75
CA LEU A 60 -10.50 -23.01 11.52
C LEU A 60 -10.01 -23.07 10.06
N LEU A 61 -10.00 -24.26 9.45
CA LEU A 61 -9.54 -24.43 8.06
C LEU A 61 -10.53 -23.80 7.07
N TRP A 62 -11.84 -23.90 7.32
CA TRP A 62 -12.84 -23.23 6.51
C TRP A 62 -12.71 -21.71 6.57
N ILE A 63 -12.52 -21.16 7.77
CA ILE A 63 -12.32 -19.72 7.98
C ILE A 63 -11.06 -19.25 7.25
N ASN A 64 -9.95 -19.97 7.41
CA ASN A 64 -8.68 -19.62 6.76
C ASN A 64 -8.80 -19.68 5.24
N ASP A 65 -9.32 -20.76 4.66
CA ASP A 65 -9.46 -20.90 3.21
C ASP A 65 -10.35 -19.78 2.62
N ALA A 66 -11.46 -19.45 3.29
CA ALA A 66 -12.39 -18.42 2.81
C ALA A 66 -11.81 -16.99 2.94
N LEU A 67 -11.26 -16.64 4.11
CA LEU A 67 -10.70 -15.31 4.35
C LEU A 67 -9.44 -15.08 3.50
N MET A 68 -8.58 -16.09 3.37
CA MET A 68 -7.38 -16.01 2.53
C MET A 68 -7.74 -15.92 1.05
N ALA A 69 -8.78 -16.62 0.58
CA ALA A 69 -9.26 -16.47 -0.80
C ALA A 69 -9.69 -15.02 -1.12
N VAL A 70 -10.42 -14.37 -0.20
CA VAL A 70 -10.82 -12.96 -0.37
C VAL A 70 -9.62 -12.02 -0.29
N PHE A 71 -8.70 -12.27 0.64
CA PHE A 71 -7.46 -11.49 0.81
C PHE A 71 -6.57 -11.55 -0.44
N PHE A 72 -6.30 -12.76 -0.95
CA PHE A 72 -5.50 -12.94 -2.17
C PHE A 72 -6.20 -12.47 -3.44
N LEU A 73 -7.53 -12.43 -3.47
CA LEU A 73 -8.26 -11.77 -4.55
C LEU A 73 -7.95 -10.26 -4.58
N LEU A 74 -7.99 -9.60 -3.41
CA LEU A 74 -7.65 -8.17 -3.30
C LEU A 74 -6.18 -7.93 -3.68
N ILE A 75 -5.26 -8.73 -3.16
CA ILE A 75 -3.84 -8.66 -3.53
C ILE A 75 -3.65 -8.90 -5.03
N GLY A 76 -4.32 -9.89 -5.62
CA GLY A 76 -4.22 -10.18 -7.05
C GLY A 76 -4.69 -9.02 -7.93
N LEU A 77 -5.73 -8.28 -7.51
CA LEU A 77 -6.17 -7.06 -8.17
C LEU A 77 -5.16 -5.92 -8.01
N GLU A 78 -4.55 -5.80 -6.84
CA GLU A 78 -3.53 -4.78 -6.54
C GLU A 78 -2.24 -5.03 -7.33
N VAL A 79 -1.74 -6.26 -7.34
CA VAL A 79 -0.62 -6.71 -8.19
C VAL A 79 -0.87 -6.36 -9.65
N LYS A 80 -2.07 -6.68 -10.15
CA LYS A 80 -2.43 -6.37 -11.54
C LYS A 80 -2.42 -4.87 -11.81
N ARG A 81 -2.90 -4.05 -10.88
CA ARG A 81 -2.87 -2.58 -10.99
C ARG A 81 -1.43 -2.06 -11.03
N GLU A 82 -0.58 -2.52 -10.12
CA GLU A 82 0.83 -2.13 -10.04
C GLU A 82 1.63 -2.56 -11.27
N LEU A 83 1.37 -3.75 -11.81
CA LEU A 83 1.98 -4.24 -13.06
C LEU A 83 1.53 -3.46 -14.30
N MET A 84 0.31 -2.92 -14.32
CA MET A 84 -0.21 -2.21 -15.49
C MET A 84 0.07 -0.71 -15.48
N GLN A 85 0.04 -0.07 -14.30
CA GLN A 85 0.04 1.39 -14.17
C GLN A 85 0.95 1.91 -13.05
N GLY A 86 1.51 1.03 -12.22
CA GLY A 86 2.22 1.40 -11.00
C GLY A 86 3.74 1.26 -11.10
N SER A 87 4.35 1.11 -9.93
CA SER A 87 5.79 1.00 -9.71
C SER A 87 6.41 -0.27 -10.31
N LEU A 88 5.59 -1.27 -10.62
CA LEU A 88 6.01 -2.52 -11.25
C LEU A 88 5.81 -2.55 -12.77
N ALA A 89 5.27 -1.48 -13.37
CA ALA A 89 4.96 -1.46 -14.81
C ALA A 89 6.19 -1.43 -15.72
N SER A 90 7.32 -0.89 -15.24
CA SER A 90 8.58 -0.89 -15.98
C SER A 90 9.61 -1.77 -15.29
N LEU A 91 10.35 -2.59 -16.06
CA LEU A 91 11.41 -3.46 -15.53
C LEU A 91 12.43 -2.71 -14.68
N ARG A 92 12.74 -1.45 -15.05
CA ARG A 92 13.69 -0.62 -14.31
C ARG A 92 13.19 -0.23 -12.92
N GLN A 93 11.89 0.05 -12.77
CA GLN A 93 11.30 0.40 -11.48
C GLN A 93 10.99 -0.86 -10.66
N ALA A 94 10.57 -1.94 -11.31
CA ALA A 94 10.29 -3.23 -10.69
C ALA A 94 11.55 -3.92 -10.13
N ALA A 95 12.72 -3.70 -10.75
CA ALA A 95 13.96 -4.37 -10.35
C ALA A 95 14.29 -4.18 -8.87
N PHE A 96 14.12 -2.96 -8.33
CA PHE A 96 14.48 -2.68 -6.94
C PHE A 96 13.56 -3.40 -5.93
N PRO A 97 12.21 -3.26 -5.98
CA PRO A 97 11.30 -4.03 -5.12
C PRO A 97 11.46 -5.55 -5.26
N VAL A 98 11.62 -6.07 -6.49
CA VAL A 98 11.74 -7.52 -6.72
C VAL A 98 13.01 -8.08 -6.12
N ILE A 99 14.16 -7.43 -6.30
CA ILE A 99 15.43 -7.89 -5.70
C ILE A 99 15.36 -7.80 -4.18
N ALA A 100 14.78 -6.71 -3.65
CA ALA A 100 14.60 -6.55 -2.21
C ALA A 100 13.71 -7.64 -1.61
N ALA A 101 12.59 -7.97 -2.27
CA ALA A 101 11.68 -9.04 -1.88
C ALA A 101 12.35 -10.43 -1.92
N ILE A 102 13.00 -10.78 -3.04
CA ILE A 102 13.73 -12.06 -3.15
C ILE A 102 14.79 -12.20 -2.05
N GLY A 103 15.55 -11.14 -1.76
CA GLY A 103 16.50 -11.14 -0.64
C GLY A 103 15.79 -11.26 0.72
N GLY A 104 14.67 -10.56 0.88
CA GLY A 104 13.80 -10.57 2.05
C GLY A 104 13.16 -11.93 2.33
N MET A 105 12.96 -12.77 1.32
CA MET A 105 12.46 -14.14 1.48
C MET A 105 13.59 -15.16 1.69
N ILE A 106 14.66 -15.09 0.89
CA ILE A 106 15.75 -16.09 0.91
C ILE A 106 16.52 -16.03 2.23
N VAL A 107 16.84 -14.83 2.72
CA VAL A 107 17.68 -14.69 3.93
C VAL A 107 17.00 -15.27 5.18
N PRO A 108 15.75 -14.93 5.53
CA PRO A 108 15.06 -15.54 6.66
C PRO A 108 14.84 -17.04 6.51
N ALA A 109 14.52 -17.51 5.30
CA ALA A 109 14.35 -18.93 5.00
C ALA A 109 15.62 -19.74 5.27
N LEU A 110 16.76 -19.28 4.74
CA LEU A 110 18.05 -19.94 4.94
C LEU A 110 18.49 -19.89 6.40
N LEU A 111 18.25 -18.77 7.08
CA LEU A 111 18.54 -18.65 8.51
C LEU A 111 17.73 -19.68 9.30
N TYR A 112 16.42 -19.79 9.03
CA TYR A 112 15.54 -20.75 9.69
C TYR A 112 15.98 -22.19 9.46
N LEU A 113 16.32 -22.55 8.21
CA LEU A 113 16.82 -23.87 7.85
C LEU A 113 18.17 -24.18 8.53
N ALA A 114 19.07 -23.21 8.65
CA ALA A 114 20.35 -23.41 9.32
C ALA A 114 20.15 -23.73 10.82
N PHE A 115 19.21 -23.05 11.49
CA PHE A 115 18.89 -23.33 12.89
C PHE A 115 18.12 -24.64 13.10
N ASN A 116 17.25 -25.02 12.16
CA ASN A 116 16.38 -26.19 12.28
C ASN A 116 16.89 -27.40 11.49
N TYR A 117 18.14 -27.40 11.03
CA TYR A 117 18.68 -28.44 10.15
C TYR A 117 18.66 -29.85 10.78
N SER A 118 18.57 -29.99 12.11
CA SER A 118 18.56 -31.30 12.77
C SER A 118 17.19 -31.98 12.78
N ASP A 119 16.09 -31.22 12.83
CA ASP A 119 14.75 -31.76 13.04
C ASP A 119 13.99 -31.85 11.69
N PRO A 120 13.57 -33.04 11.24
CA PRO A 120 12.82 -33.19 9.99
C PRO A 120 11.46 -32.49 10.00
N VAL A 121 10.78 -32.39 11.15
CA VAL A 121 9.43 -31.84 11.25
C VAL A 121 9.47 -30.32 11.12
N THR A 122 10.38 -29.67 11.84
CA THR A 122 10.47 -28.20 11.81
C THR A 122 11.07 -27.69 10.51
N ARG A 123 11.82 -28.49 9.75
CA ARG A 123 12.33 -28.12 8.41
C ARG A 123 11.22 -27.80 7.41
N GLU A 124 10.05 -28.41 7.54
CA GLU A 124 8.87 -28.07 6.74
C GLU A 124 8.29 -26.69 7.09
N GLY A 125 8.81 -25.98 8.09
CA GLY A 125 8.40 -24.61 8.43
C GLY A 125 9.16 -23.50 7.71
N TRP A 126 10.03 -23.81 6.75
CA TRP A 126 11.00 -22.84 6.23
C TRP A 126 10.42 -21.62 5.51
N ALA A 127 9.19 -21.73 4.98
CA ALA A 127 8.49 -20.63 4.33
C ALA A 127 7.80 -19.68 5.33
N ILE A 128 7.65 -20.07 6.60
CA ILE A 128 6.95 -19.27 7.63
C ILE A 128 7.60 -17.88 7.83
N PRO A 129 8.94 -17.76 7.96
CA PRO A 129 9.60 -16.47 8.20
C PRO A 129 9.67 -15.56 6.97
N ALA A 130 9.31 -16.06 5.79
CA ALA A 130 9.34 -15.30 4.53
C ALA A 130 8.07 -14.48 4.30
N ALA A 131 6.96 -14.79 5.00
CA ALA A 131 5.70 -14.07 4.85
C ALA A 131 5.71 -12.75 5.65
N THR A 132 5.17 -11.67 5.05
CA THR A 132 5.12 -10.34 5.68
C THR A 132 3.68 -9.81 5.71
N ASP A 133 3.11 -9.58 6.90
CA ASP A 133 1.77 -8.98 7.01
C ASP A 133 1.76 -7.51 6.56
N ILE A 134 1.29 -7.28 5.33
CA ILE A 134 1.15 -5.96 4.73
C ILE A 134 0.25 -5.01 5.53
N ALA A 135 -0.84 -5.52 6.12
CA ALA A 135 -1.82 -4.71 6.84
C ALA A 135 -1.22 -4.18 8.14
N PHE A 136 -0.46 -5.02 8.83
CA PHE A 136 0.28 -4.60 10.02
C PHE A 136 1.43 -3.64 9.66
N ALA A 137 2.22 -3.95 8.63
CA ALA A 137 3.35 -3.12 8.21
C ALA A 137 2.91 -1.70 7.82
N LEU A 138 1.86 -1.57 6.99
CA LEU A 138 1.29 -0.29 6.61
C LEU A 138 0.58 0.40 7.78
N GLY A 139 -0.06 -0.35 8.67
CA GLY A 139 -0.70 0.16 9.88
C GLY A 139 0.29 0.87 10.81
N VAL A 140 1.42 0.23 11.12
CA VAL A 140 2.49 0.82 11.93
C VAL A 140 3.11 2.03 11.23
N LEU A 141 3.31 1.94 9.90
CA LEU A 141 3.84 3.05 9.12
C LEU A 141 2.91 4.27 9.11
N ALA A 142 1.59 4.04 9.18
CA ALA A 142 0.60 5.10 9.29
C ALA A 142 0.61 5.79 10.67
N LEU A 143 0.95 5.07 11.75
CA LEU A 143 1.10 5.66 13.10
C LEU A 143 2.26 6.65 13.19
N LEU A 144 3.32 6.47 12.38
CA LEU A 144 4.43 7.42 12.26
C LEU A 144 4.02 8.76 11.59
N GLY A 145 2.79 8.85 11.07
CA GLY A 145 2.18 10.08 10.58
C GLY A 145 2.88 10.67 9.36
N SER A 146 3.11 11.99 9.39
CA SER A 146 3.72 12.74 8.29
C SER A 146 5.24 12.57 8.15
N ARG A 147 5.89 11.84 9.06
CA ARG A 147 7.35 11.62 9.02
C ARG A 147 7.79 10.66 7.92
N VAL A 148 6.86 9.84 7.41
CA VAL A 148 7.16 8.84 6.39
C VAL A 148 6.77 9.37 5.01
N PRO A 149 7.70 9.43 4.04
CA PRO A 149 7.40 9.87 2.69
C PRO A 149 6.49 8.86 1.98
N LEU A 150 5.61 9.36 1.11
CA LEU A 150 4.68 8.55 0.32
C LEU A 150 5.42 7.47 -0.52
N ALA A 151 6.60 7.81 -1.04
CA ALA A 151 7.42 6.87 -1.80
C ALA A 151 7.78 5.60 -1.01
N LEU A 152 8.02 5.70 0.29
CA LEU A 152 8.36 4.55 1.14
C LEU A 152 7.14 3.67 1.42
N LYS A 153 5.94 4.26 1.50
CA LYS A 153 4.68 3.51 1.62
C LYS A 153 4.41 2.68 0.36
N ILE A 154 4.60 3.27 -0.82
CA ILE A 154 4.42 2.58 -2.11
C ILE A 154 5.47 1.47 -2.25
N PHE A 155 6.74 1.76 -1.90
CA PHE A 155 7.80 0.76 -1.93
C PHE A 155 7.51 -0.43 -1.01
N LEU A 156 7.12 -0.17 0.25
CA LEU A 156 6.82 -1.24 1.22
C LEU A 156 5.59 -2.05 0.80
N MET A 157 4.57 -1.39 0.24
CA MET A 157 3.41 -2.07 -0.34
C MET A 157 3.83 -3.00 -1.48
N ALA A 158 4.66 -2.53 -2.42
CA ALA A 158 5.15 -3.36 -3.51
C ALA A 158 6.01 -4.54 -3.02
N LEU A 159 6.90 -4.32 -2.05
CA LEU A 159 7.72 -5.36 -1.44
C LEU A 159 6.85 -6.44 -0.79
N ALA A 160 5.92 -6.04 0.08
CA ALA A 160 5.04 -6.98 0.80
C ALA A 160 4.16 -7.79 -0.16
N ILE A 161 3.65 -7.17 -1.22
CA ILE A 161 2.88 -7.85 -2.26
C ILE A 161 3.70 -8.96 -2.96
N ILE A 162 4.96 -8.67 -3.30
CA ILE A 162 5.83 -9.65 -3.96
C ILE A 162 6.21 -10.77 -3.01
N ASP A 163 6.50 -10.46 -1.74
CA ASP A 163 6.79 -11.47 -0.71
C ASP A 163 5.58 -12.40 -0.47
N ASP A 164 4.37 -11.86 -0.32
CA ASP A 164 3.15 -12.63 -0.10
C ASP A 164 2.83 -13.55 -1.29
N LEU A 165 2.94 -13.02 -2.52
CA LEU A 165 2.74 -13.80 -3.74
C LEU A 165 3.83 -14.87 -3.91
N GLY A 166 5.07 -14.52 -3.60
CA GLY A 166 6.20 -15.45 -3.64
C GLY A 166 6.01 -16.59 -2.64
N ALA A 167 5.66 -16.27 -1.40
CA ALA A 167 5.45 -17.24 -0.34
C ALA A 167 4.32 -18.22 -0.69
N ILE A 168 3.18 -17.72 -1.20
CA ILE A 168 2.08 -18.62 -1.57
C ILE A 168 2.42 -19.51 -2.78
N VAL A 169 3.18 -19.00 -3.76
CA VAL A 169 3.64 -19.82 -4.90
C VAL A 169 4.59 -20.90 -4.43
N ILE A 170 5.51 -20.58 -3.51
CA ILE A 170 6.41 -21.56 -2.90
C ILE A 170 5.60 -22.63 -2.16
N ILE A 171 4.69 -22.23 -1.28
CA ILE A 171 3.86 -23.19 -0.53
C ILE A 171 3.04 -24.06 -1.49
N ALA A 172 2.44 -23.46 -2.51
CA ALA A 172 1.65 -24.20 -3.51
C ALA A 172 2.46 -25.17 -4.38
N LEU A 173 3.77 -24.98 -4.56
CA LEU A 173 4.62 -25.90 -5.32
C LEU A 173 5.27 -26.98 -4.46
N PHE A 174 5.60 -26.65 -3.20
CA PHE A 174 6.36 -27.55 -2.32
C PHE A 174 5.49 -28.34 -1.33
N TYR A 175 4.28 -27.88 -0.99
CA TYR A 175 3.40 -28.49 0.03
C TYR A 175 2.15 -29.14 -0.56
N THR A 176 2.14 -29.35 -1.87
CA THR A 176 0.99 -29.86 -2.61
C THR A 176 1.14 -31.36 -2.85
N SER A 177 0.68 -32.14 -1.88
CA SER A 177 0.75 -33.62 -1.93
C SER A 177 -0.55 -34.27 -2.39
N ASP A 178 -1.71 -33.68 -2.07
CA ASP A 178 -3.01 -34.35 -2.11
C ASP A 178 -4.00 -33.76 -3.14
N LEU A 179 -3.51 -33.34 -4.32
CA LEU A 179 -4.39 -32.81 -5.35
C LEU A 179 -5.10 -33.91 -6.14
N SER A 180 -6.42 -33.89 -6.09
CA SER A 180 -7.27 -34.73 -6.95
C SER A 180 -7.21 -34.25 -8.41
N ILE A 181 -6.96 -35.18 -9.33
CA ILE A 181 -6.95 -34.89 -10.78
C ILE A 181 -8.27 -34.27 -11.27
N VAL A 182 -9.40 -34.66 -10.65
CA VAL A 182 -10.72 -34.13 -10.96
C VAL A 182 -10.79 -32.65 -10.59
N SER A 183 -10.27 -32.27 -9.41
CA SER A 183 -10.24 -30.87 -8.98
C SER A 183 -9.36 -30.00 -9.86
N LEU A 184 -8.20 -30.50 -10.33
CA LEU A 184 -7.38 -29.80 -11.32
C LEU A 184 -8.14 -29.56 -12.63
N GLY A 185 -8.86 -30.58 -13.12
CA GLY A 185 -9.66 -30.46 -14.34
C GLY A 185 -10.74 -29.38 -14.23
N VAL A 186 -11.48 -29.37 -13.11
CA VAL A 186 -12.50 -28.35 -12.83
C VAL A 186 -11.87 -26.95 -12.69
N ALA A 187 -10.73 -26.83 -11.99
CA ALA A 187 -10.02 -25.57 -11.84
C ALA A 187 -9.51 -25.02 -13.19
N ALA A 188 -8.90 -25.89 -14.02
CA ALA A 188 -8.44 -25.52 -15.35
C ALA A 188 -9.60 -25.07 -16.25
N PHE A 189 -10.75 -25.76 -16.20
CA PHE A 189 -11.95 -25.36 -16.91
C PHE A 189 -12.47 -23.99 -16.44
N ALA A 190 -12.55 -23.77 -15.13
CA ALA A 190 -12.98 -22.48 -14.57
C ALA A 190 -12.04 -21.33 -14.99
N ILE A 191 -10.72 -21.55 -14.97
CA ILE A 191 -9.72 -20.58 -15.45
C ILE A 191 -9.91 -20.30 -16.95
N ALA A 192 -10.14 -21.33 -17.76
CA ALA A 192 -10.40 -21.18 -19.19
C ALA A 192 -11.68 -20.36 -19.46
N VAL A 193 -12.75 -20.64 -18.72
CA VAL A 193 -14.00 -19.87 -18.77
C VAL A 193 -13.75 -18.41 -18.38
N LEU A 194 -13.00 -18.14 -17.31
CA LEU A 194 -12.63 -16.78 -16.92
C LEU A 194 -11.79 -16.08 -18.01
N ALA A 195 -10.87 -16.79 -18.66
CA ALA A 195 -10.07 -16.26 -19.75
C ALA A 195 -10.91 -15.93 -21.00
N LEU A 196 -11.92 -16.76 -21.32
CA LEU A 196 -12.86 -16.53 -22.42
C LEU A 196 -13.87 -15.41 -22.10
N LEU A 197 -14.31 -15.32 -20.84
CA LEU A 197 -15.23 -14.30 -20.36
C LEU A 197 -14.57 -12.93 -20.22
N LYS A 198 -13.23 -12.84 -20.18
CA LYS A 198 -12.54 -11.55 -20.26
C LYS A 198 -13.01 -10.88 -21.56
N PRO A 199 -13.85 -9.83 -21.48
CA PRO A 199 -14.27 -9.15 -22.68
C PRO A 199 -12.99 -8.66 -23.34
N VAL A 200 -12.88 -8.86 -24.66
CA VAL A 200 -11.92 -8.13 -25.50
C VAL A 200 -12.34 -6.66 -25.48
N ARG A 201 -12.30 -6.01 -24.31
CA ARG A 201 -12.16 -4.58 -24.23
C ARG A 201 -10.72 -4.34 -24.65
N ARG A 202 -10.55 -4.17 -25.96
CA ARG A 202 -9.45 -3.37 -26.52
C ARG A 202 -9.30 -2.19 -25.59
N GLN A 203 -8.20 -2.17 -24.85
CA GLN A 203 -7.74 -0.99 -24.15
C GLN A 203 -7.17 -0.04 -25.23
N THR A 204 -8.01 0.30 -26.20
CA THR A 204 -7.82 1.42 -27.10
C THR A 204 -8.36 2.62 -26.35
N ASP A 205 -7.53 3.21 -25.50
CA ASP A 205 -7.46 4.66 -25.48
C ASP A 205 -6.08 5.14 -25.01
N ARG A 206 -5.35 5.67 -26.01
CA ARG A 206 -4.29 6.68 -25.99
C ARG A 206 -2.92 6.32 -25.43
N GLY A 207 -2.23 5.48 -26.19
CA GLY A 207 -0.90 5.85 -26.67
C GLY A 207 -0.98 7.00 -27.67
N ILE A 208 -1.10 8.25 -27.20
CA ILE A 208 -0.55 9.42 -27.89
C ILE A 208 0.59 9.89 -27.01
N TYR A 209 1.72 9.21 -27.02
CA TYR A 209 3.07 9.73 -26.76
C TYR A 209 4.07 8.60 -27.04
N SER A 210 4.18 8.22 -28.31
CA SER A 210 5.42 7.64 -28.82
C SER A 210 5.51 8.04 -30.28
N GLY A 211 6.45 8.93 -30.58
CA GLY A 211 6.62 9.45 -31.94
C GLY A 211 7.20 10.87 -32.08
N ARG A 212 7.94 11.39 -31.10
CA ARG A 212 9.05 12.32 -31.38
C ARG A 212 9.98 12.38 -30.19
N GLY A 213 11.25 12.11 -30.47
CA GLY A 213 12.29 11.87 -29.48
C GLY A 213 12.62 13.08 -28.60
N SER A 214 13.41 12.75 -27.58
CA SER A 214 14.30 13.64 -26.84
C SER A 214 13.63 14.63 -25.87
N ALA A 215 13.97 14.44 -24.58
CA ALA A 215 13.84 15.39 -23.47
C ALA A 215 12.42 15.73 -22.99
N VAL A 216 11.97 15.05 -21.92
CA VAL A 216 10.96 15.55 -20.98
C VAL A 216 11.56 15.28 -19.59
N ASP A 217 12.37 16.17 -19.02
CA ASP A 217 12.07 17.51 -18.50
C ASP A 217 11.09 17.46 -17.31
N GLY A 218 11.65 17.51 -16.09
CA GLY A 218 10.96 17.58 -14.80
C GLY A 218 10.24 18.93 -14.54
N GLY A 219 9.77 19.60 -15.60
CA GLY A 219 9.18 20.93 -15.55
C GLY A 219 7.67 20.98 -15.32
N THR A 220 6.94 19.87 -15.50
CA THR A 220 5.47 19.86 -15.45
C THR A 220 4.89 19.89 -14.04
N GLU A 221 5.56 19.27 -13.06
CA GLU A 221 5.13 19.31 -11.65
C GLU A 221 5.49 20.66 -10.98
N VAL A 222 6.63 21.26 -11.39
CA VAL A 222 7.01 22.64 -11.01
C VAL A 222 6.04 23.67 -11.59
N ARG A 223 5.51 23.47 -12.81
CA ARG A 223 4.50 24.37 -13.40
C ARG A 223 3.17 24.35 -12.65
N ARG A 224 2.68 23.18 -12.25
CA ARG A 224 1.44 23.06 -11.45
C ARG A 224 1.56 23.72 -10.07
N SER A 225 2.73 23.61 -9.43
CA SER A 225 3.03 24.27 -8.16
C SER A 225 3.15 25.80 -8.31
N ARG A 226 3.79 26.29 -9.39
CA ARG A 226 3.89 27.73 -9.71
C ARG A 226 2.52 28.37 -10.00
N ASP A 227 1.60 27.67 -10.65
CA ASP A 227 0.25 28.20 -10.91
C ASP A 227 -0.65 28.20 -9.66
N ALA A 228 -0.44 27.28 -8.71
CA ALA A 228 -1.08 27.34 -7.40
C ALA A 228 -0.57 28.55 -6.58
N GLY A 229 0.75 28.82 -6.59
CA GLY A 229 1.34 30.00 -5.96
C GLY A 229 0.86 31.33 -6.56
N ARG A 230 0.72 31.43 -7.89
CA ARG A 230 0.17 32.64 -8.55
C ARG A 230 -1.28 32.92 -8.19
N ARG A 231 -2.12 31.88 -8.03
CA ARG A 231 -3.52 32.05 -7.59
C ARG A 231 -3.59 32.53 -6.14
N HIS A 232 -2.68 32.09 -5.27
CA HIS A 232 -2.62 32.52 -3.87
C HIS A 232 -2.14 33.98 -3.72
N CYS A 233 -1.07 34.41 -4.40
CA CYS A 233 -0.67 35.85 -4.38
C CYS A 233 -1.76 36.74 -5.00
N ARG A 234 -2.51 36.28 -6.03
CA ARG A 234 -3.59 37.08 -6.65
C ARG A 234 -4.81 37.24 -5.73
N PHE A 235 -5.09 36.27 -4.86
CA PHE A 235 -6.14 36.36 -3.85
C PHE A 235 -5.75 37.35 -2.73
N LEU A 236 -4.49 37.31 -2.26
CA LEU A 236 -3.96 38.25 -1.28
C LEU A 236 -3.96 39.70 -1.81
N TYR A 237 -3.55 39.91 -3.06
CA TYR A 237 -3.57 41.24 -3.70
C TYR A 237 -4.98 41.81 -3.91
N SER A 238 -6.00 40.95 -4.00
CA SER A 238 -7.41 41.35 -4.11
C SER A 238 -8.04 41.65 -2.74
N ALA A 239 -7.57 41.00 -1.67
CA ALA A 239 -8.01 41.26 -0.30
C ALA A 239 -7.46 42.61 0.22
N GLU A 240 -6.22 42.96 -0.10
CA GLU A 240 -5.60 44.23 0.34
C GLU A 240 -6.06 45.46 -0.46
N ARG A 241 -6.62 45.28 -1.66
CA ARG A 241 -7.16 46.42 -2.43
C ARG A 241 -8.43 47.02 -1.81
N LYS A 242 -9.08 46.30 -0.90
CA LYS A 242 -10.30 46.73 -0.19
C LYS A 242 -10.01 47.56 1.07
N THR A 243 -8.73 47.66 1.48
CA THR A 243 -8.23 48.50 2.57
C THR A 243 -7.33 49.62 2.04
N ARG A 244 -7.87 50.45 1.13
CA ARG A 244 -7.22 51.72 0.73
C ARG A 244 -7.40 52.79 1.81
N SER A 245 -6.40 52.94 2.67
CA SER A 245 -6.15 54.18 3.44
C SER A 245 -4.66 54.45 3.72
N LEU A 246 -3.74 53.49 3.46
CA LEU A 246 -2.31 53.64 3.80
C LEU A 246 -1.36 53.49 2.59
N ALA A 247 -1.77 53.93 1.40
CA ALA A 247 -0.93 53.86 0.19
C ALA A 247 0.16 54.95 0.12
N GLY A 248 0.27 55.84 1.12
CA GLY A 248 1.26 56.92 1.15
C GLY A 248 2.62 56.56 1.75
N GLN A 249 2.78 55.40 2.42
CA GLN A 249 4.02 55.07 3.16
C GLN A 249 4.79 53.85 2.64
N ALA A 250 4.27 53.08 1.69
CA ALA A 250 4.88 51.81 1.26
C ALA A 250 5.89 51.93 0.09
N SER A 251 6.07 53.11 -0.51
CA SER A 251 7.09 53.31 -1.56
C SER A 251 8.52 53.39 -1.01
N GLY A 252 8.70 53.56 0.31
CA GLY A 252 10.02 53.63 0.96
C GLY A 252 10.49 52.35 1.66
N ALA A 253 9.68 51.28 1.70
CA ALA A 253 9.91 50.16 2.62
C ALA A 253 10.81 49.02 2.06
N CYS A 254 11.19 49.04 0.79
CA CYS A 254 12.07 48.01 0.21
C CYS A 254 13.57 48.41 0.21
N SER A 255 13.90 49.57 0.81
CA SER A 255 15.26 50.05 1.07
C SER A 255 15.40 50.42 2.55
N ALA A 256 15.56 49.42 3.42
CA ALA A 256 15.85 49.65 4.83
C ALA A 256 17.36 49.92 5.01
N PRO A 257 17.76 50.94 5.81
CA PRO A 257 19.16 51.08 6.22
C PRO A 257 19.57 49.93 7.15
N VAL A 258 20.83 49.53 7.06
CA VAL A 258 21.44 48.43 7.82
C VAL A 258 21.20 48.64 9.33
N GLY A 259 20.49 47.71 9.98
CA GLY A 259 20.37 47.67 11.46
C GLY A 259 18.97 47.55 12.08
N ARG A 260 17.88 47.40 11.32
CA ARG A 260 16.54 47.04 11.87
C ARG A 260 15.98 45.75 11.29
N VAL A 261 15.38 44.92 12.14
CA VAL A 261 14.58 43.76 11.72
C VAL A 261 13.34 44.26 10.95
N PRO A 262 13.13 43.86 9.69
CA PRO A 262 11.98 44.31 8.91
C PRO A 262 10.67 43.67 9.40
N ASP A 263 9.56 44.39 9.25
CA ASP A 263 8.22 43.87 9.53
C ASP A 263 7.90 42.66 8.62
N PRO A 264 7.49 41.50 9.17
CA PRO A 264 7.19 40.29 8.40
C PRO A 264 6.10 40.47 7.35
N ALA A 265 5.21 41.46 7.48
CA ALA A 265 4.21 41.78 6.45
C ALA A 265 4.84 42.45 5.21
N ALA A 266 5.82 43.35 5.42
CA ALA A 266 6.51 44.05 4.33
C ALA A 266 7.43 43.11 3.52
N LEU A 267 8.06 42.14 4.19
CA LEU A 267 8.90 41.12 3.54
C LEU A 267 8.09 40.24 2.57
N ARG A 268 6.90 39.79 2.97
CA ARG A 268 6.01 38.97 2.10
C ARG A 268 5.55 39.74 0.86
N PHE A 269 5.36 41.05 0.97
CA PHE A 269 4.96 41.90 -0.15
C PHE A 269 6.09 42.09 -1.17
N CYS A 270 7.32 42.33 -0.73
CA CYS A 270 8.48 42.41 -1.64
C CYS A 270 8.79 41.03 -2.29
N GLU A 271 8.52 39.91 -1.60
CA GLU A 271 8.70 38.55 -2.12
C GLU A 271 7.68 38.17 -3.22
N CYS A 272 6.38 38.43 -3.03
CA CYS A 272 5.39 38.27 -4.12
C CYS A 272 5.69 39.23 -5.30
N ARG A 273 6.26 40.43 -5.08
CA ARG A 273 6.63 41.37 -6.15
C ARG A 273 7.84 40.88 -6.97
N ARG A 274 8.86 40.30 -6.33
CA ARG A 274 9.98 39.61 -7.04
C ARG A 274 9.48 38.40 -7.83
N PHE A 275 8.58 37.62 -7.26
CA PHE A 275 8.00 36.45 -7.92
C PHE A 275 7.15 36.83 -9.16
N SER A 276 6.51 38.00 -9.15
CA SER A 276 5.74 38.52 -10.29
C SER A 276 6.60 39.17 -11.39
N SER A 277 7.77 39.72 -11.06
CA SER A 277 8.64 40.42 -12.03
C SER A 277 9.67 39.52 -12.71
N GLY A 278 9.77 38.25 -12.30
CA GLY A 278 10.62 37.25 -12.96
C GLY A 278 12.13 37.49 -12.86
N ARG A 279 12.59 38.40 -11.99
CA ARG A 279 14.02 38.57 -11.69
C ARG A 279 14.41 37.66 -10.53
N HIS A 280 15.18 36.64 -10.83
CA HIS A 280 15.95 35.88 -9.86
C HIS A 280 17.38 36.43 -9.89
N ASP A 281 17.71 37.26 -8.91
CA ASP A 281 19.08 37.45 -8.42
C ASP A 281 19.12 36.86 -7.01
#